data_AF-A0A3Q3WVM5-F1
#
_entry.id   AF-A0A3Q3WVM5-F1
#
_cell.length_a   1.000
_cell.length_b   1.000
_cell.length_c   1.000
_cell.angle_alpha   90.00
_cell.angle_beta   90.00
_cell.angle_gamma   90.00
#
_symmetry.space_group_name_H-M   'P 1'
#
loop_
_entity.id
_entity.type
_entity.pdbx_description
1 polymer ?
#
loop_
_entity_poly.entity_id
_entity_poly.type
_entity_poly.pdbx_seq_one_letter_code
_entity_poly.pdbx_strand_id
1 'polypeptide(L)'
;METCGASALDSPASELTVMDVYDIAAALGQEFERIIDRFGCESLVGVVHKVVRVLELLEALVSRGAAGQEAEELRRELDRLRQERSDRCKQERRHQKELELVEDVWRGEVQDLLSQISQLQAENKRLSVSLPLTESPDPEEEAQKQEGMSENERQMMMKLKDLVDKQRDEIRAKDHELTLRNEDVEALQMQQHRVIRINQDLRRRTGVMEAQGKALIQHKAELEAAAQAQQQELGALQQEVARLRKELQGWEIERELTNILETSLEEPDKPRFTVPELRDVLQERNELKAQVFVLQEELAYYKRYIFSADRPESGIRCLIFTTIMPMVAAGLIADDPTLLPIRRLLSSKLV
;
A
#
# COMPACT_ATOMS: atom_id res chain seq x y z
N MET A 1 -2.96 -36.87 -21.38
CA MET A 1 -2.07 -36.32 -20.34
C MET A 1 -2.89 -35.26 -19.63
N GLU A 2 -3.57 -35.67 -18.56
CA GLU A 2 -4.34 -34.77 -17.71
C GLU A 2 -3.32 -33.96 -16.91
N THR A 3 -3.35 -32.64 -17.07
CA THR A 3 -2.55 -31.73 -16.26
C THR A 3 -3.09 -31.81 -14.83
N CYS A 4 -2.38 -32.55 -13.99
CA CYS A 4 -2.49 -32.48 -12.54
C CYS A 4 -2.04 -31.08 -12.12
N GLY A 5 -2.91 -30.09 -12.27
CA GLY A 5 -2.74 -28.77 -11.67
C GLY A 5 -2.96 -28.94 -10.18
N ALA A 6 -1.98 -28.55 -9.37
CA ALA A 6 -2.14 -28.50 -7.93
C ALA A 6 -3.45 -27.77 -7.61
N SER A 7 -4.35 -28.42 -6.87
CA SER A 7 -5.63 -27.82 -6.53
C SER A 7 -5.34 -26.63 -5.61
N ALA A 8 -5.97 -25.48 -5.83
CA ALA A 8 -5.86 -24.33 -4.92
C ALA A 8 -6.26 -24.69 -3.47
N LEU A 9 -6.94 -25.82 -3.28
CA LEU A 9 -7.27 -26.44 -1.99
C LEU A 9 -6.09 -27.13 -1.28
N ASP A 10 -5.01 -27.47 -2.00
CA ASP A 10 -3.80 -28.10 -1.44
C ASP A 10 -2.80 -27.05 -0.91
N SER A 11 -3.00 -25.78 -1.25
CA SER A 11 -2.17 -24.66 -0.78
C SER A 11 -2.41 -24.37 0.71
N PRO A 12 -1.35 -24.10 1.50
CA PRO A 12 -1.51 -23.77 2.90
C PRO A 12 -2.30 -22.45 3.07
N ALA A 13 -3.16 -22.40 4.10
CA ALA A 13 -4.07 -21.28 4.32
C ALA A 13 -3.38 -19.90 4.49
N SER A 14 -2.08 -19.89 4.79
CA SER A 14 -1.25 -18.70 4.95
C SER A 14 -0.78 -18.07 3.64
N GLU A 15 -0.83 -18.81 2.53
CA GLU A 15 -0.34 -18.38 1.21
C GLU A 15 -1.46 -18.18 0.20
N LEU A 16 -2.72 -18.41 0.62
CA LEU A 16 -3.89 -18.18 -0.21
C LEU A 16 -3.95 -16.71 -0.65
N THR A 17 -4.03 -16.50 -1.95
CA THR A 17 -4.31 -15.22 -2.58
C THR A 17 -5.78 -15.11 -2.94
N VAL A 18 -6.23 -13.90 -3.26
CA VAL A 18 -7.60 -13.67 -3.74
C VAL A 18 -7.89 -14.52 -4.99
N MET A 19 -6.89 -14.72 -5.86
CA MET A 19 -6.98 -15.56 -7.06
C MET A 19 -7.30 -17.02 -6.71
N ASP A 20 -6.64 -17.55 -5.67
CA ASP A 20 -6.86 -18.94 -5.23
C ASP A 20 -8.29 -19.15 -4.70
N VAL A 21 -8.90 -18.14 -4.08
CA VAL A 21 -10.31 -18.20 -3.64
C VAL A 21 -11.26 -18.29 -4.84
N TYR A 22 -10.96 -17.58 -5.94
CA TYR A 22 -11.72 -17.69 -7.19
C TYR A 22 -11.54 -19.05 -7.86
N ASP A 23 -10.34 -19.63 -7.84
CA ASP A 23 -10.07 -20.98 -8.37
C ASP A 23 -10.80 -22.06 -7.55
N ILE A 24 -10.82 -21.92 -6.21
CA ILE A 24 -11.60 -22.79 -5.31
C ILE A 24 -13.11 -22.68 -5.60
N ALA A 25 -13.61 -21.45 -5.80
CA ALA A 25 -15.02 -21.21 -6.14
C ALA A 25 -15.41 -21.87 -7.48
N ALA A 26 -14.53 -21.81 -8.48
CA ALA A 26 -14.73 -22.44 -9.78
C ALA A 26 -14.76 -23.98 -9.67
N ALA A 27 -13.83 -24.56 -8.91
CA ALA A 27 -13.82 -26.02 -8.66
C ALA A 27 -15.09 -26.48 -7.93
N LEU A 28 -15.51 -25.75 -6.88
CA LEU A 28 -16.76 -26.02 -6.16
C LEU A 28 -17.99 -25.89 -7.07
N GLY A 29 -18.01 -24.88 -7.94
CA GLY A 29 -19.08 -24.67 -8.93
C GLY A 29 -19.23 -25.86 -9.88
N GLN A 30 -18.12 -26.39 -10.39
CA GLN A 30 -18.13 -27.58 -11.25
C GLN A 30 -18.64 -28.83 -10.53
N GLU A 31 -18.30 -29.03 -9.25
CA GLU A 31 -18.86 -30.15 -8.47
C GLU A 31 -20.36 -29.98 -8.22
N PHE A 32 -20.81 -28.76 -7.92
CA PHE A 32 -22.23 -28.47 -7.75
C PHE A 32 -23.03 -28.68 -9.03
N GLU A 33 -22.50 -28.30 -10.18
CA GLU A 33 -23.09 -28.56 -11.50
C GLU A 33 -23.29 -30.07 -11.72
N ARG A 34 -22.26 -30.89 -11.48
CA ARG A 34 -22.33 -32.37 -11.58
C ARG A 34 -23.32 -33.01 -10.61
N ILE A 35 -23.63 -32.36 -9.48
CA ILE A 35 -24.63 -32.83 -8.52
C ILE A 35 -26.04 -32.41 -8.98
N ILE A 36 -26.20 -31.18 -9.46
CA ILE A 36 -27.48 -30.68 -10.00
C ILE A 36 -27.93 -31.54 -11.18
N ASP A 37 -27.02 -31.87 -12.09
CA ASP A 37 -27.30 -32.72 -13.26
C ASP A 37 -27.82 -34.11 -12.89
N ARG A 38 -27.44 -34.63 -11.71
CA ARG A 38 -27.80 -35.99 -11.26
C ARG A 38 -28.97 -36.05 -10.28
N PHE A 39 -29.15 -35.02 -9.45
CA PHE A 39 -30.07 -35.06 -8.31
C PHE A 39 -31.06 -33.87 -8.27
N GLY A 40 -30.97 -32.93 -9.22
CA GLY A 40 -31.78 -31.71 -9.23
C GLY A 40 -31.28 -30.64 -8.25
N CYS A 41 -31.78 -29.41 -8.40
CA CYS A 41 -31.27 -28.24 -7.67
C CYS A 41 -31.81 -28.07 -6.25
N GLU A 42 -32.99 -28.62 -5.94
CA GLU A 42 -33.75 -28.37 -4.70
C GLU A 42 -32.94 -28.61 -3.41
N SER A 43 -32.14 -29.66 -3.37
CA SER A 43 -31.32 -30.01 -2.20
C SER A 43 -30.08 -29.13 -2.02
N LEU A 44 -29.63 -28.46 -3.09
CA LEU A 44 -28.38 -27.69 -3.11
C LEU A 44 -28.58 -26.20 -2.84
N VAL A 45 -29.77 -25.65 -3.12
CA VAL A 45 -30.05 -24.21 -2.98
C VAL A 45 -29.64 -23.71 -1.59
N GLY A 46 -30.03 -24.38 -0.51
CA GLY A 46 -29.67 -23.97 0.85
C GLY A 46 -28.18 -24.10 1.21
N VAL A 47 -27.45 -24.97 0.51
CA VAL A 47 -26.01 -25.21 0.72
C VAL A 47 -25.17 -24.20 -0.05
N VAL A 48 -25.54 -23.90 -1.31
CA VAL A 48 -24.84 -22.95 -2.18
C VAL A 48 -24.73 -21.58 -1.51
N HIS A 49 -25.80 -21.05 -0.92
CA HIS A 49 -25.76 -19.77 -0.21
C HIS A 49 -24.79 -19.77 0.98
N LYS A 50 -24.67 -20.89 1.70
CA LYS A 50 -23.72 -21.02 2.81
C LYS A 50 -22.27 -21.09 2.30
N VAL A 51 -22.05 -21.75 1.17
CA VAL A 51 -20.73 -21.88 0.54
C VAL A 51 -20.26 -20.55 -0.02
N VAL A 52 -21.14 -19.81 -0.72
CA VAL A 52 -20.87 -18.43 -1.16
C VAL A 52 -20.49 -17.57 0.03
N ARG A 53 -21.24 -17.64 1.14
CA ARG A 53 -20.91 -16.89 2.35
C ARG A 53 -19.54 -17.24 2.94
N VAL A 54 -19.13 -18.51 2.89
CA VAL A 54 -17.80 -18.93 3.35
C VAL A 54 -16.70 -18.41 2.42
N LEU A 55 -16.92 -18.43 1.10
CA LEU A 55 -15.98 -17.87 0.11
C LEU A 55 -15.83 -16.36 0.25
N GLU A 56 -16.92 -15.61 0.48
CA GLU A 56 -16.89 -14.18 0.78
C GLU A 56 -16.05 -13.88 2.04
N LEU A 57 -16.20 -14.69 3.09
CA LEU A 57 -15.43 -14.55 4.33
C LEU A 57 -13.94 -14.85 4.10
N LEU A 58 -13.62 -15.86 3.29
CA LEU A 58 -12.25 -16.21 2.92
C LEU A 58 -11.60 -15.09 2.10
N GLU A 59 -12.28 -14.56 1.09
CA GLU A 59 -11.80 -13.44 0.28
C GLU A 59 -11.52 -12.20 1.14
N ALA A 60 -12.42 -11.88 2.07
CA ALA A 60 -12.24 -10.75 2.98
C ALA A 60 -11.04 -10.92 3.93
N LEU A 61 -10.77 -12.15 4.39
CA LEU A 61 -9.61 -12.44 5.25
C LEU A 61 -8.30 -12.38 4.47
N VAL A 62 -8.27 -12.96 3.26
CA VAL A 62 -7.09 -12.96 2.38
C VAL A 62 -6.75 -11.54 1.91
N SER A 63 -7.76 -10.76 1.52
CA SER A 63 -7.58 -9.36 1.10
C SER A 63 -7.04 -8.48 2.23
N ARG A 64 -7.51 -8.71 3.47
CA ARG A 64 -6.97 -8.02 4.66
C ARG A 64 -5.55 -8.47 5.00
N GLY A 65 -5.19 -9.72 4.73
CA GLY A 65 -3.84 -10.25 4.91
C GLY A 65 -2.82 -9.56 4.01
N ALA A 66 -3.10 -9.47 2.71
CA ALA A 66 -2.23 -8.80 1.74
C ALA A 66 -2.05 -7.30 2.04
N ALA A 67 -3.15 -6.57 2.28
CA ALA A 67 -3.10 -5.17 2.67
C ALA A 67 -2.37 -4.96 4.03
N GLY A 68 -2.48 -5.93 4.94
CA GLY A 68 -1.74 -5.93 6.20
C GLY A 68 -0.22 -6.08 6.00
N GLN A 69 0.20 -7.00 5.14
CA GLN A 69 1.61 -7.22 4.79
C GLN A 69 2.22 -5.99 4.14
N GLU A 70 1.55 -5.40 3.14
CA GLU A 70 1.97 -4.15 2.50
C GLU A 70 2.09 -3.00 3.53
N ALA A 71 1.12 -2.87 4.44
CA ALA A 71 1.17 -1.86 5.48
C ALA A 71 2.36 -2.07 6.46
N GLU A 72 2.72 -3.31 6.77
CA GLU A 72 3.89 -3.61 7.59
C GLU A 72 5.20 -3.36 6.84
N GLU A 73 5.28 -3.67 5.55
CA GLU A 73 6.44 -3.38 4.70
C GLU A 73 6.67 -1.87 4.61
N LEU A 74 5.64 -1.09 4.32
CA LEU A 74 5.70 0.37 4.31
C LEU A 74 6.11 0.94 5.67
N ARG A 75 5.65 0.34 6.78
CA ARG A 75 6.09 0.73 8.14
C ARG A 75 7.59 0.47 8.33
N ARG A 76 8.10 -0.70 7.92
CA ARG A 76 9.53 -1.05 8.00
C ARG A 76 10.38 -0.11 7.15
N GLU A 77 9.95 0.22 5.94
CA GLU A 77 10.62 1.19 5.08
C GLU A 77 10.63 2.60 5.69
N LEU A 78 9.51 3.03 6.26
CA LEU A 78 9.40 4.34 6.89
C LEU A 78 10.32 4.46 8.12
N ASP A 79 10.43 3.40 8.92
CA ASP A 79 11.36 3.37 10.06
C ASP A 79 12.83 3.33 9.61
N ARG A 80 13.14 2.59 8.54
CA ARG A 80 14.46 2.64 7.90
C ARG A 80 14.80 4.06 7.43
N LEU A 81 13.89 4.73 6.72
CA LEU A 81 14.09 6.10 6.24
C LEU A 81 14.26 7.11 7.39
N ARG A 82 13.52 6.94 8.49
CA ARG A 82 13.69 7.76 9.70
C ARG A 82 15.08 7.57 10.31
N GLN A 83 15.55 6.33 10.38
CA GLN A 83 16.89 6.01 10.89
C GLN A 83 17.97 6.61 9.99
N GLU A 84 17.88 6.44 8.67
CA GLU A 84 18.81 7.02 7.71
C GLU A 84 18.85 8.56 7.82
N ARG A 85 17.70 9.22 7.98
CA ARG A 85 17.63 10.68 8.24
C ARG A 85 18.30 11.08 9.55
N SER A 86 18.06 10.33 10.63
CA SER A 86 18.69 10.55 11.94
C SER A 86 20.20 10.44 11.86
N ASP A 87 20.70 9.43 11.15
CA ASP A 87 22.13 9.17 11.03
C ASP A 87 22.82 10.20 10.13
N ARG A 88 22.19 10.65 9.04
CA ARG A 88 22.65 11.81 8.25
C ARG A 88 22.77 13.07 9.09
N CYS A 89 21.75 13.41 9.86
CA CYS A 89 21.77 14.58 10.75
C CYS A 89 22.90 14.50 11.80
N LYS A 90 23.12 13.32 12.39
CA LYS A 90 24.26 13.10 13.30
C LYS A 90 25.60 13.27 12.60
N GLN A 91 25.74 12.77 11.38
CA GLN A 91 26.96 12.88 10.61
C GLN A 91 27.25 14.33 10.21
N GLU A 92 26.25 15.07 9.71
CA GLU A 92 26.35 16.51 9.44
C GLU A 92 26.79 17.28 10.69
N ARG A 93 26.22 16.95 11.86
CA ARG A 93 26.62 17.57 13.13
C ARG A 93 28.06 17.23 13.55
N ARG A 94 28.58 16.05 13.19
CA ARG A 94 29.99 15.69 13.43
C ARG A 94 30.91 16.47 12.51
N HIS A 95 30.62 16.49 11.21
CA HIS A 95 31.38 17.27 10.24
C HIS A 95 31.38 18.77 10.57
N GLN A 96 30.24 19.32 11.04
CA GLN A 96 30.17 20.71 11.49
C GLN A 96 31.17 21.00 12.62
N LYS A 97 31.25 20.12 13.62
CA LYS A 97 32.21 20.26 14.73
C LYS A 97 33.66 20.10 14.29
N GLU A 98 33.92 19.18 13.37
CA GLU A 98 35.26 18.99 12.79
C GLU A 98 35.71 20.24 12.01
N LEU A 99 34.80 20.86 11.26
CA LEU A 99 35.06 22.13 10.57
C LEU A 99 35.35 23.26 11.57
N GLU A 100 34.54 23.40 12.63
CA GLU A 100 34.77 24.38 13.70
C GLU A 100 36.17 24.21 14.32
N LEU A 101 36.58 22.98 14.62
CA LEU A 101 37.92 22.69 15.15
C LEU A 101 39.04 23.06 14.17
N VAL A 102 38.87 22.77 12.88
CA VAL A 102 39.85 23.14 11.84
C VAL A 102 39.93 24.65 11.68
N GLU A 103 38.80 25.36 11.72
CA GLU A 103 38.77 26.83 11.68
C GLU A 103 39.50 27.44 12.88
N ASP A 104 39.30 26.90 14.08
CA ASP A 104 39.97 27.38 15.30
C ASP A 104 41.48 27.19 15.24
N VAL A 105 41.94 26.01 14.78
CA VAL A 105 43.38 25.74 14.59
C VAL A 105 43.96 26.70 13.55
N TRP A 106 43.28 26.89 12.41
CA TRP A 106 43.73 27.79 11.37
C TRP A 106 43.81 29.25 11.84
N ARG A 107 42.84 29.72 12.64
CA ARG A 107 42.90 31.05 13.28
C ARG A 107 44.13 31.18 14.18
N GLY A 108 44.46 30.14 14.94
CA GLY A 108 45.67 30.09 15.77
C GLY A 108 46.94 30.22 14.92
N GLU A 109 47.08 29.40 13.88
CA GLU A 109 48.24 29.45 12.97
C GLU A 109 48.40 30.81 12.29
N VAL A 110 47.30 31.41 11.82
CA VAL A 110 47.31 32.76 11.24
C VAL A 110 47.78 33.79 12.26
N GLN A 111 47.32 33.70 13.52
CA GLN A 111 47.73 34.61 14.58
C GLN A 111 49.22 34.45 14.92
N ASP A 112 49.71 33.21 14.98
CA ASP A 112 51.12 32.90 15.21
C ASP A 112 52.01 33.45 14.09
N LEU A 113 51.62 33.24 12.82
CA LEU A 113 52.32 33.80 11.66
C LEU A 113 52.33 35.34 11.67
N LEU A 114 51.20 35.97 12.01
CA LEU A 114 51.14 37.43 12.17
C LEU A 114 52.07 37.92 13.28
N SER A 115 52.16 37.18 14.39
CA SER A 115 53.09 37.50 15.48
C SER A 115 54.55 37.39 15.03
N GLN A 116 54.90 36.35 14.26
CA GLN A 116 56.24 36.16 13.70
C GLN A 116 56.59 37.27 12.70
N ILE A 117 55.67 37.63 11.80
CA ILE A 117 55.86 38.74 10.85
C ILE A 117 56.13 40.04 11.61
N SER A 118 55.35 40.32 12.66
CA SER A 118 55.52 41.53 13.48
C SER A 118 56.89 41.56 14.18
N GLN A 119 57.33 40.42 14.75
CA GLN A 119 58.65 40.28 15.37
C GLN A 119 59.77 40.51 14.35
N LEU A 120 59.71 39.83 13.20
CA LEU A 120 60.69 39.99 12.11
C LEU A 120 60.72 41.42 11.58
N GLN A 121 59.56 42.09 11.44
CA GLN A 121 59.50 43.50 11.05
C GLN A 121 60.15 44.42 12.10
N ALA A 122 59.97 44.15 13.40
CA ALA A 122 60.59 44.91 14.46
C ALA A 122 62.13 44.72 14.46
N GLU A 123 62.61 43.49 14.27
CA GLU A 123 64.04 43.19 14.14
C GLU A 123 64.65 43.83 12.90
N ASN A 124 63.99 43.75 11.75
CA ASN A 124 64.47 44.40 10.52
C ASN A 124 64.57 45.92 10.67
N LYS A 125 63.58 46.55 11.32
CA LYS A 125 63.65 47.98 11.66
C LYS A 125 64.80 48.28 12.60
N ARG A 126 65.01 47.46 13.64
CA ARG A 126 66.14 47.61 14.58
C ARG A 126 67.48 47.51 13.85
N LEU A 127 67.65 46.48 13.00
CA LEU A 127 68.85 46.26 12.20
C LEU A 127 69.10 47.40 11.21
N SER A 128 68.06 47.86 10.52
CA SER A 128 68.13 48.99 9.58
C SER A 128 68.53 50.30 10.27
N VAL A 129 68.07 50.53 11.50
CA VAL A 129 68.46 51.71 12.31
C VAL A 129 69.89 51.58 12.85
N SER A 130 70.37 50.37 13.13
CA SER A 130 71.77 50.14 13.53
C SER A 130 72.76 50.12 12.35
N LEU A 131 72.29 49.97 11.11
CA LEU A 131 73.14 49.87 9.92
C LEU A 131 73.69 51.18 9.29
N PRO A 132 73.39 52.43 9.70
CA PRO A 132 74.00 53.63 9.10
C PRO A 132 75.14 54.26 9.93
N LEU A 133 75.81 53.52 10.83
CA LEU A 133 76.93 54.04 11.64
C LEU A 133 78.25 53.27 11.50
N THR A 134 78.32 52.31 10.57
CA THR A 134 79.54 51.48 10.39
C THR A 134 79.92 51.32 8.92
N GLU A 135 80.02 52.44 8.21
CA GLU A 135 80.93 52.65 7.07
C GLU A 135 81.66 53.95 7.44
N SER A 136 82.95 54.05 7.76
CA SER A 136 84.17 53.24 7.54
C SER A 136 85.25 53.72 8.55
N PRO A 137 86.19 52.86 8.96
CA PRO A 137 87.60 53.29 8.99
C PRO A 137 88.40 52.50 7.94
N ASP A 138 89.21 53.24 7.19
CA ASP A 138 90.16 52.76 6.19
C ASP A 138 91.02 51.58 6.69
N PRO A 139 91.19 50.51 5.87
CA PRO A 139 92.27 49.56 6.06
C PRO A 139 93.42 49.90 5.10
N GLU A 140 94.14 50.99 5.37
CA GLU A 140 95.45 51.24 4.76
C GLU A 140 96.55 51.16 5.81
N GLU A 141 96.63 50.08 6.62
CA GLU A 141 97.87 49.78 7.38
C GLU A 141 97.96 48.37 8.02
N GLU A 142 97.50 47.28 7.40
CA GLU A 142 97.78 45.91 7.93
C GLU A 142 98.17 44.88 6.86
N ALA A 143 98.94 45.29 5.84
CA ALA A 143 99.57 44.33 4.92
C ALA A 143 100.82 43.63 5.50
N GLN A 144 101.17 43.84 6.78
CA GLN A 144 102.43 43.33 7.35
C GLN A 144 102.30 42.91 8.82
N LYS A 145 101.40 41.96 9.13
CA LYS A 145 101.50 40.97 10.23
C LYS A 145 100.17 40.22 10.38
N GLN A 146 100.01 39.06 9.76
CA GLN A 146 99.33 37.89 10.36
C GLN A 146 99.48 36.67 9.45
N GLU A 147 100.70 36.16 9.42
CA GLU A 147 100.97 34.80 8.97
C GLU A 147 100.44 33.85 10.05
N GLY A 148 99.15 33.50 9.94
CA GLY A 148 98.46 32.57 10.82
C GLY A 148 97.13 33.10 11.32
N MET A 149 96.03 32.65 10.70
CA MET A 149 94.67 32.81 11.25
C MET A 149 94.69 32.51 12.75
N SER A 150 94.19 33.43 13.56
CA SER A 150 94.06 33.22 15.00
C SER A 150 93.26 31.94 15.24
N GLU A 151 93.59 31.17 16.28
CA GLU A 151 92.92 29.90 16.59
C GLU A 151 91.39 30.06 16.70
N ASN A 152 90.95 31.25 17.15
CA ASN A 152 89.55 31.65 17.21
C ASN A 152 88.88 31.78 15.83
N GLU A 153 89.59 32.29 14.83
CA GLU A 153 89.07 32.43 13.46
C GLU A 153 88.96 31.07 12.77
N ARG A 154 89.95 30.18 12.99
CA ARG A 154 89.85 28.79 12.54
C ARG A 154 88.67 28.06 13.19
N GLN A 155 88.46 28.27 14.49
CA GLN A 155 87.35 27.66 15.21
C GLN A 155 85.99 28.23 14.75
N MET A 156 85.91 29.52 14.43
CA MET A 156 84.72 30.14 13.84
C MET A 156 84.44 29.60 12.44
N MET A 157 85.47 29.48 11.59
CA MET A 157 85.34 28.94 10.24
C MET A 157 84.88 27.47 10.26
N MET A 158 85.38 26.67 11.19
CA MET A 158 84.92 25.29 11.38
C MET A 158 83.45 25.23 11.78
N LYS A 159 83.00 26.06 12.73
CA LYS A 159 81.57 26.14 13.12
C LYS A 159 80.67 26.59 11.97
N LEU A 160 81.10 27.57 11.17
CA LEU A 160 80.37 28.00 9.98
C LEU A 160 80.28 26.87 8.95
N LYS A 161 81.38 26.15 8.71
CA LYS A 161 81.39 25.00 7.82
C LYS A 161 80.42 23.92 8.29
N ASP A 162 80.46 23.57 9.58
CA ASP A 162 79.54 22.59 10.17
C ASP A 162 78.07 23.04 10.06
N LEU A 163 77.80 24.34 10.21
CA LEU A 163 76.45 24.88 10.06
C LEU A 163 75.98 24.84 8.59
N VAL A 164 76.87 25.18 7.64
CA VAL A 164 76.60 25.10 6.20
C VAL A 164 76.37 23.64 5.77
N ASP A 165 77.17 22.70 6.26
CA ASP A 165 77.00 21.28 5.94
C ASP A 165 75.68 20.74 6.53
N LYS A 166 75.31 21.13 7.76
CA LYS A 166 73.99 20.83 8.34
C LYS A 166 72.83 21.43 7.53
N GLN A 167 72.93 22.68 7.11
CA GLN A 167 71.92 23.32 6.26
C GLN A 167 71.79 22.61 4.91
N ARG A 168 72.89 22.12 4.32
CA ARG A 168 72.85 21.32 3.09
C ARG A 168 72.16 19.98 3.30
N ASP A 169 72.41 19.30 4.42
CA ASP A 169 71.73 18.06 4.77
C ASP A 169 70.23 18.30 5.01
N GLU A 170 69.87 19.39 5.66
CA GLU A 170 68.48 19.77 5.90
C GLU A 170 67.76 20.11 4.60
N ILE A 171 68.39 20.87 3.69
CA ILE A 171 67.85 21.14 2.34
C ILE A 171 67.63 19.82 1.59
N ARG A 172 68.61 18.90 1.61
CA ARG A 172 68.45 17.58 0.99
C ARG A 172 67.29 16.81 1.59
N ALA A 173 67.15 16.77 2.92
CA ALA A 173 66.06 16.08 3.58
C ALA A 173 64.70 16.67 3.19
N LYS A 174 64.61 18.01 3.12
CA LYS A 174 63.40 18.72 2.68
C LYS A 174 63.07 18.49 1.21
N ASP A 175 64.07 18.42 0.33
CA ASP A 175 63.85 18.08 -1.08
C ASP A 175 63.27 16.67 -1.23
N HIS A 176 63.77 15.68 -0.46
CA HIS A 176 63.22 14.33 -0.46
C HIS A 176 61.80 14.28 0.12
N GLU A 177 61.51 15.08 1.15
CA GLU A 177 60.16 15.20 1.69
C GLU A 177 59.21 15.80 0.63
N LEU A 178 59.64 16.84 -0.07
CA LEU A 178 58.87 17.47 -1.16
C LEU A 178 58.61 16.50 -2.31
N THR A 179 59.58 15.67 -2.70
CA THR A 179 59.37 14.68 -3.78
C THR A 179 58.32 13.66 -3.38
N LEU A 180 58.35 13.14 -2.15
CA LEU A 180 57.34 12.20 -1.65
C LEU A 180 55.95 12.84 -1.59
N ARG A 181 55.87 14.10 -1.12
CA ARG A 181 54.60 14.84 -1.13
C ARG A 181 54.07 15.09 -2.54
N ASN A 182 54.93 15.33 -3.51
CA ASN A 182 54.52 15.47 -4.91
C ASN A 182 53.97 14.14 -5.46
N GLU A 183 54.60 13.01 -5.17
CA GLU A 183 54.09 11.68 -5.56
C GLU A 183 52.69 11.41 -4.96
N ASP A 184 52.49 11.75 -3.68
CA ASP A 184 51.17 11.65 -3.03
C ASP A 184 50.12 12.54 -3.72
N VAL A 185 50.49 13.78 -4.07
CA VAL A 185 49.60 14.72 -4.77
C VAL A 185 49.23 14.18 -6.15
N GLU A 186 50.19 13.65 -6.91
CA GLU A 186 49.93 13.04 -8.22
C GLU A 186 49.00 11.81 -8.09
N ALA A 187 49.21 10.96 -7.09
CA ALA A 187 48.34 9.83 -6.82
C ALA A 187 46.91 10.27 -6.49
N LEU A 188 46.74 11.31 -5.66
CA LEU A 188 45.45 11.89 -5.33
C LEU A 188 44.77 12.53 -6.55
N GLN A 189 45.52 13.22 -7.41
CA GLN A 189 45.00 13.77 -8.67
C GLN A 189 44.49 12.67 -9.61
N MET A 190 45.20 11.54 -9.70
CA MET A 190 44.76 10.39 -10.50
C MET A 190 43.47 9.77 -9.95
N GLN A 191 43.35 9.66 -8.62
CA GLN A 191 42.10 9.21 -7.99
C GLN A 191 40.95 10.20 -8.23
N GLN A 192 41.20 11.50 -8.09
CA GLN A 192 40.21 12.54 -8.36
C GLN A 192 39.69 12.45 -9.80
N HIS A 193 40.58 12.34 -10.79
CA HIS A 193 40.20 12.16 -12.20
C HIS A 193 39.39 10.89 -12.44
N ARG A 194 39.72 9.78 -11.76
CA ARG A 194 38.93 8.54 -11.83
C ARG A 194 37.52 8.74 -11.28
N VAL A 195 37.38 9.40 -10.12
CA VAL A 195 36.08 9.68 -9.50
C VAL A 195 35.25 10.64 -10.35
N ILE A 196 35.86 11.65 -10.98
CA ILE A 196 35.18 12.56 -11.91
C ILE A 196 34.59 11.77 -13.08
N ARG A 197 35.34 10.85 -13.69
CA ARG A 197 34.83 9.99 -14.78
C ARG A 197 33.65 9.15 -14.34
N ILE A 198 33.78 8.45 -13.20
CA ILE A 198 32.69 7.63 -12.66
C ILE A 198 31.43 8.48 -12.39
N ASN A 199 31.59 9.66 -11.80
CA ASN A 199 30.47 10.57 -11.56
C ASN A 199 29.79 11.05 -12.84
N GLN A 200 30.56 11.36 -13.89
CA GLN A 200 29.99 11.72 -15.19
C GLN A 200 29.18 10.56 -15.78
N ASP A 201 29.68 9.33 -15.69
CA ASP A 201 28.98 8.15 -16.19
C ASP A 201 27.70 7.86 -15.40
N LEU A 202 27.75 8.00 -14.07
CA LEU A 202 26.56 7.89 -13.22
C LEU A 202 25.53 8.96 -13.57
N ARG A 203 25.93 10.22 -13.74
CA ARG A 203 25.02 11.29 -14.16
C ARG A 203 24.37 11.01 -15.51
N ARG A 204 25.13 10.50 -16.50
CA ARG A 204 24.59 10.08 -17.80
C ARG A 204 23.57 8.94 -17.64
N ARG A 205 23.90 7.91 -16.85
CA ARG A 205 22.98 6.78 -16.57
C ARG A 205 21.70 7.24 -15.88
N THR A 206 21.81 8.10 -14.86
CA THR A 206 20.66 8.71 -14.19
C THR A 206 19.79 9.46 -15.19
N GLY A 207 20.38 10.30 -16.07
CA GLY A 207 19.62 11.02 -17.09
C GLY A 207 18.89 10.10 -18.08
N VAL A 208 19.51 8.99 -18.50
CA VAL A 208 18.85 7.98 -19.37
C VAL A 208 17.69 7.31 -18.64
N MET A 209 17.89 6.88 -17.39
CA MET A 209 16.84 6.26 -16.58
C MET A 209 15.68 7.22 -16.30
N GLU A 210 15.95 8.49 -16.04
CA GLU A 210 14.93 9.54 -15.87
C GLU A 210 14.12 9.75 -17.16
N ALA A 211 14.78 9.78 -18.32
CA ALA A 211 14.11 9.91 -19.61
C ALA A 211 13.22 8.69 -19.90
N GLN A 212 13.71 7.48 -19.64
CA GLN A 212 12.92 6.24 -19.75
C GLN A 212 11.72 6.24 -18.81
N GLY A 213 11.91 6.65 -17.55
CA GLY A 213 10.83 6.77 -16.57
C GLY A 213 9.74 7.75 -17.03
N LYS A 214 10.13 8.92 -17.55
CA LYS A 214 9.17 9.89 -18.11
C LYS A 214 8.40 9.33 -19.31
N ALA A 215 9.06 8.63 -20.22
CA ALA A 215 8.41 8.00 -21.36
C ALA A 215 7.39 6.92 -20.93
N LEU A 216 7.74 6.10 -19.94
CA LEU A 216 6.81 5.10 -19.39
C LEU A 216 5.60 5.73 -18.71
N ILE A 217 5.79 6.81 -17.95
CA ILE A 217 4.68 7.57 -17.34
C ILE A 217 3.76 8.14 -18.43
N GLN A 218 4.33 8.70 -19.49
CA GLN A 218 3.55 9.22 -20.61
C GLN A 218 2.74 8.11 -21.30
N HIS A 219 3.35 6.98 -21.62
CA HIS A 219 2.65 5.85 -22.22
C HIS A 219 1.56 5.28 -21.31
N LYS A 220 1.80 5.20 -20.00
CA LYS A 220 0.77 4.81 -19.03
C LYS A 220 -0.41 5.78 -19.08
N ALA A 221 -0.17 7.09 -19.07
CA ALA A 221 -1.21 8.09 -19.14
C ALA A 221 -2.01 8.02 -20.46
N GLU A 222 -1.33 7.75 -21.59
CA GLU A 222 -1.98 7.55 -22.90
C GLU A 222 -2.89 6.31 -22.89
N LEU A 223 -2.42 5.19 -22.34
CA LEU A 223 -3.22 3.97 -22.23
C LEU A 223 -4.41 4.14 -21.27
N GLU A 224 -4.22 4.83 -20.15
CA GLU A 224 -5.30 5.14 -19.21
C GLU A 224 -6.37 6.04 -19.86
N ALA A 225 -5.96 7.06 -20.63
CA ALA A 225 -6.88 7.92 -21.37
C ALA A 225 -7.66 7.12 -22.44
N ALA A 226 -6.99 6.22 -23.17
CA ALA A 226 -7.62 5.36 -24.17
C ALA A 226 -8.64 4.40 -23.52
N ALA A 227 -8.29 3.79 -22.38
CA ALA A 227 -9.19 2.92 -21.64
C ALA A 227 -10.43 3.68 -21.12
N GLN A 228 -10.24 4.91 -20.61
CA GLN A 228 -11.34 5.76 -20.19
C GLN A 228 -12.26 6.14 -21.35
N ALA A 229 -11.71 6.46 -22.53
CA ALA A 229 -12.51 6.74 -23.72
C ALA A 229 -13.36 5.52 -24.13
N GLN A 230 -12.76 4.33 -24.17
CA GLN A 230 -13.51 3.08 -24.46
C GLN A 230 -14.60 2.82 -23.42
N GLN A 231 -14.35 3.08 -22.14
CA GLN A 231 -15.36 2.92 -21.10
C GLN A 231 -16.55 3.87 -21.29
N GLN A 232 -16.29 5.11 -21.73
CA GLN A 232 -17.34 6.07 -22.04
C GLN A 232 -18.16 5.63 -23.27
N GLU A 233 -17.50 5.14 -24.32
CA GLU A 233 -18.17 4.59 -25.50
C GLU A 233 -19.05 3.37 -25.17
N LEU A 234 -18.53 2.43 -24.38
CA LEU A 234 -19.32 1.29 -23.89
C LEU A 234 -20.51 1.74 -23.06
N GLY A 235 -20.34 2.73 -22.18
CA GLY A 235 -21.43 3.33 -21.42
C GLY A 235 -22.51 3.96 -22.33
N ALA A 236 -22.10 4.69 -23.36
CA ALA A 236 -23.01 5.28 -24.34
C ALA A 236 -23.77 4.20 -25.14
N LEU A 237 -23.09 3.15 -25.60
CA LEU A 237 -23.71 2.04 -26.30
C LEU A 237 -24.69 1.27 -25.40
N GLN A 238 -24.36 1.05 -24.12
CA GLN A 238 -25.27 0.43 -23.16
C GLN A 238 -26.55 1.25 -22.97
N GLN A 239 -26.43 2.58 -22.91
CA GLN A 239 -27.59 3.48 -22.84
C GLN A 239 -28.45 3.39 -24.12
N GLU A 240 -27.82 3.37 -25.28
CA GLU A 240 -28.53 3.24 -26.57
C GLU A 240 -29.25 1.89 -26.67
N VAL A 241 -28.60 0.79 -26.29
CA VAL A 241 -29.22 -0.54 -26.22
C VAL A 241 -30.39 -0.54 -25.25
N ALA A 242 -30.26 0.11 -24.09
CA ALA A 242 -31.36 0.22 -23.13
C ALA A 242 -32.54 1.03 -23.69
N ARG A 243 -32.26 2.09 -24.47
CA ARG A 243 -33.29 2.88 -25.15
C ARG A 243 -34.04 2.04 -26.20
N LEU A 244 -33.30 1.37 -27.08
CA LEU A 244 -33.87 0.50 -28.13
C LEU A 244 -34.68 -0.65 -27.54
N ARG A 245 -34.26 -1.24 -26.41
CA ARG A 245 -35.04 -2.26 -25.70
C ARG A 245 -36.39 -1.74 -25.22
N LYS A 246 -36.44 -0.51 -24.69
CA LYS A 246 -37.70 0.13 -24.27
C LYS A 246 -38.61 0.43 -25.45
N GLU A 247 -38.03 0.94 -26.54
CA GLU A 247 -38.79 1.17 -27.79
C GLU A 247 -39.38 -0.15 -28.31
N LEU A 248 -38.60 -1.23 -28.35
CA LEU A 248 -39.08 -2.56 -28.76
C LEU A 248 -40.21 -3.08 -27.86
N GLN A 249 -40.07 -2.97 -26.54
CA GLN A 249 -41.15 -3.33 -25.60
C GLN A 249 -42.42 -2.51 -25.84
N GLY A 250 -42.28 -1.22 -26.15
CA GLY A 250 -43.41 -0.37 -26.53
C GLY A 250 -44.15 -0.89 -27.77
N TRP A 251 -43.40 -1.21 -28.83
CA TRP A 251 -43.96 -1.79 -30.06
C TRP A 251 -44.62 -3.16 -29.82
N GLU A 252 -44.04 -4.00 -28.96
CA GLU A 252 -44.62 -5.30 -28.59
C GLU A 252 -45.97 -5.14 -27.89
N ILE A 253 -46.07 -4.21 -26.93
CA ILE A 253 -47.33 -3.89 -26.23
C ILE A 253 -48.36 -3.31 -27.22
N GLU A 254 -47.96 -2.38 -28.09
CA GLU A 254 -48.86 -1.82 -29.11
C GLU A 254 -49.40 -2.93 -30.03
N ARG A 255 -48.55 -3.86 -30.47
CA ARG A 255 -48.96 -5.01 -31.28
C ARG A 255 -49.92 -5.94 -30.52
N GLU A 256 -49.64 -6.24 -29.25
CA GLU A 256 -50.52 -7.05 -28.41
C GLU A 256 -51.89 -6.39 -28.20
N LEU A 257 -51.92 -5.08 -27.94
CA LEU A 257 -53.16 -4.32 -27.83
C LEU A 257 -53.96 -4.35 -29.13
N THR A 258 -53.29 -4.24 -30.28
CA THR A 258 -53.93 -4.31 -31.60
C THR A 258 -54.53 -5.70 -31.83
N ASN A 259 -53.79 -6.77 -31.52
CA ASN A 259 -54.28 -8.15 -31.61
C ASN A 259 -55.46 -8.42 -30.66
N ILE A 260 -55.45 -7.86 -29.43
CA ILE A 260 -56.56 -7.96 -28.48
C ILE A 260 -57.79 -7.23 -29.03
N LEU A 261 -57.60 -6.04 -29.63
CA LEU A 261 -58.68 -5.27 -30.23
C LEU A 261 -59.33 -6.03 -31.41
N GLU A 262 -58.50 -6.68 -32.24
CA GLU A 262 -58.95 -7.51 -33.37
C GLU A 262 -59.65 -8.79 -32.91
N THR A 263 -59.11 -9.51 -31.92
CA THR A 263 -59.75 -10.72 -31.36
C THR A 263 -61.01 -10.43 -30.55
N SER A 264 -61.16 -9.23 -29.99
CA SER A 264 -62.39 -8.81 -29.30
C SER A 264 -63.58 -8.57 -30.22
N LEU A 265 -63.39 -8.54 -31.54
CA LEU A 265 -64.49 -8.45 -32.51
C LEU A 265 -65.14 -9.80 -32.84
N GLU A 266 -64.59 -10.93 -32.39
CA GLU A 266 -65.04 -12.28 -32.82
C GLU A 266 -65.69 -13.17 -31.74
N GLU A 267 -65.69 -12.81 -30.44
CA GLU A 267 -66.23 -13.70 -29.39
C GLU A 267 -67.50 -13.14 -28.69
N PRO A 268 -68.68 -13.79 -28.81
CA PRO A 268 -69.94 -13.32 -28.22
C PRO A 268 -70.09 -13.57 -26.70
N ASP A 269 -69.22 -14.34 -26.05
CA ASP A 269 -69.35 -14.73 -24.64
C ASP A 269 -68.24 -14.18 -23.69
N LYS A 270 -67.52 -13.14 -24.10
CA LYS A 270 -66.51 -12.49 -23.25
C LYS A 270 -67.16 -11.44 -22.34
N PRO A 271 -66.94 -11.45 -21.01
CA PRO A 271 -67.54 -10.48 -20.10
C PRO A 271 -67.07 -9.06 -20.46
N ARG A 272 -68.03 -8.22 -20.85
CA ARG A 272 -67.82 -6.84 -21.30
C ARG A 272 -67.70 -5.91 -20.10
N PHE A 273 -66.52 -5.87 -19.48
CA PHE A 273 -66.19 -4.79 -18.55
C PHE A 273 -65.77 -3.56 -19.32
N THR A 274 -66.25 -2.39 -18.92
CA THR A 274 -65.68 -1.13 -19.41
C THR A 274 -64.28 -0.94 -18.80
N VAL A 275 -63.35 -0.27 -19.51
CA VAL A 275 -61.99 0.01 -18.98
C VAL A 275 -62.00 0.66 -17.59
N PRO A 276 -62.96 1.55 -17.24
CA PRO A 276 -63.14 2.04 -15.88
C PRO A 276 -63.50 0.93 -14.88
N GLU A 277 -64.47 0.08 -15.18
CA GLU A 277 -64.88 -1.03 -14.30
C GLU A 277 -63.72 -1.99 -14.01
N LEU A 278 -62.91 -2.31 -15.02
CA LEU A 278 -61.74 -3.16 -14.81
C LEU A 278 -60.70 -2.49 -13.90
N ARG A 279 -60.51 -1.17 -14.02
CA ARG A 279 -59.61 -0.41 -13.15
C ARG A 279 -60.11 -0.43 -11.71
N ASP A 280 -61.40 -0.22 -11.51
CA ASP A 280 -62.03 -0.20 -10.19
C ASP A 280 -61.92 -1.59 -9.54
N VAL A 281 -62.22 -2.67 -10.27
CA VAL A 281 -62.07 -4.05 -9.78
C VAL A 281 -60.61 -4.39 -9.46
N LEU A 282 -59.65 -3.93 -10.27
CA LEU A 282 -58.23 -4.15 -10.00
C LEU A 282 -57.75 -3.37 -8.76
N GLN A 283 -58.28 -2.18 -8.54
CA GLN A 283 -57.98 -1.36 -7.37
C GLN A 283 -58.58 -1.98 -6.11
N GLU A 284 -59.86 -2.37 -6.13
CA GLU A 284 -60.52 -3.09 -5.03
C GLU A 284 -59.78 -4.40 -4.71
N ARG A 285 -59.38 -5.17 -5.73
CA ARG A 285 -58.58 -6.39 -5.53
C ARG A 285 -57.23 -6.08 -4.87
N ASN A 286 -56.57 -5.00 -5.24
CA ASN A 286 -55.29 -4.61 -4.65
C ASN A 286 -55.45 -4.16 -3.19
N GLU A 287 -56.51 -3.41 -2.88
CA GLU A 287 -56.86 -3.01 -1.52
C GLU A 287 -57.19 -4.23 -0.65
N LEU A 288 -57.99 -5.16 -1.17
CA LEU A 288 -58.28 -6.43 -0.50
C LEU A 288 -57.03 -7.28 -0.29
N LYS A 289 -56.12 -7.33 -1.26
CA LYS A 289 -54.82 -8.01 -1.09
C LYS A 289 -53.98 -7.38 0.02
N ALA A 290 -53.94 -6.05 0.12
CA ALA A 290 -53.25 -5.36 1.20
C ALA A 290 -53.88 -5.67 2.56
N GLN A 291 -55.21 -5.66 2.66
CA GLN A 291 -55.93 -6.04 3.89
C GLN A 291 -55.69 -7.50 4.29
N VAL A 292 -55.72 -8.42 3.32
CA VAL A 292 -55.41 -9.84 3.55
C VAL A 292 -53.98 -10.02 4.06
N PHE A 293 -53.01 -9.28 3.51
CA PHE A 293 -51.62 -9.33 3.99
C PHE A 293 -51.50 -8.88 5.45
N VAL A 294 -52.13 -7.76 5.82
CA VAL A 294 -52.14 -7.27 7.21
C VAL A 294 -52.80 -8.28 8.15
N LEU A 295 -53.98 -8.81 7.78
CA LEU A 295 -54.66 -9.84 8.58
C LEU A 295 -53.84 -11.12 8.73
N GLN A 296 -53.08 -11.52 7.70
CA GLN A 296 -52.16 -12.65 7.78
C GLN A 296 -51.01 -12.39 8.75
N GLU A 297 -50.49 -11.17 8.80
CA GLU A 297 -49.45 -10.76 9.74
C GLU A 297 -49.97 -10.73 11.18
N GLU A 298 -51.18 -10.19 11.41
CA GLU A 298 -51.85 -10.23 12.72
C GLU A 298 -52.12 -11.67 13.17
N LEU A 299 -52.62 -12.53 12.27
CA LEU A 299 -52.80 -13.96 12.58
C LEU A 299 -51.47 -14.65 12.87
N ALA A 300 -50.39 -14.30 12.18
CA ALA A 300 -49.06 -14.81 12.46
C ALA A 300 -48.56 -14.33 13.83
N TYR A 301 -48.82 -13.05 14.17
CA TYR A 301 -48.52 -12.47 15.48
C TYR A 301 -49.29 -13.19 16.60
N TYR A 302 -50.60 -13.40 16.46
CA TYR A 302 -51.38 -14.11 17.46
C TYR A 302 -51.04 -15.59 17.55
N LYS A 303 -50.74 -16.27 16.43
CA LYS A 303 -50.18 -17.63 16.46
C LYS A 303 -48.87 -17.67 17.24
N ARG A 304 -47.97 -16.71 17.01
CA ARG A 304 -46.71 -16.58 17.75
C ARG A 304 -46.98 -16.30 19.24
N TYR A 305 -47.96 -15.44 19.53
CA TYR A 305 -48.35 -15.07 20.89
C TYR A 305 -48.91 -16.27 21.67
N ILE A 306 -49.84 -17.03 21.08
CA ILE A 306 -50.39 -18.26 21.64
C ILE A 306 -49.31 -19.33 21.84
N PHE A 307 -48.31 -19.40 20.95
CA PHE A 307 -47.15 -20.30 21.11
C PHE A 307 -46.06 -19.76 22.05
N SER A 308 -46.10 -18.48 22.42
CA SER A 308 -45.12 -17.85 23.31
C SER A 308 -45.60 -17.67 24.75
N ALA A 309 -46.92 -17.66 24.97
CA ALA A 309 -47.55 -17.66 26.28
C ALA A 309 -47.80 -19.10 26.75
N ASP A 310 -46.72 -19.82 27.10
CA ASP A 310 -46.61 -20.62 28.34
C ASP A 310 -45.34 -21.50 28.35
N ARG A 311 -44.47 -21.26 29.32
CA ARG A 311 -43.68 -22.31 29.99
C ARG A 311 -44.48 -22.78 31.22
N PRO A 312 -44.31 -24.01 31.71
CA PRO A 312 -44.30 -25.31 31.07
C PRO A 312 -45.48 -26.13 31.63
N GLU A 313 -46.60 -26.25 30.90
CA GLU A 313 -47.66 -27.14 31.35
C GLU A 313 -47.42 -28.57 30.86
N SER A 314 -46.98 -29.42 31.80
CA SER A 314 -46.96 -30.89 31.84
C SER A 314 -46.98 -31.59 30.47
N GLY A 315 -45.92 -32.36 30.16
CA GLY A 315 -45.80 -33.15 28.91
C GLY A 315 -47.01 -34.02 28.57
N ILE A 316 -47.91 -34.27 29.53
CA ILE A 316 -49.22 -34.89 29.35
C ILE A 316 -50.16 -34.04 28.47
N ARG A 317 -50.24 -32.71 28.64
CA ARG A 317 -51.11 -31.85 27.80
C ARG A 317 -50.62 -31.76 26.36
N CYS A 318 -49.30 -31.72 26.16
CA CYS A 318 -48.71 -31.72 24.82
C CYS A 318 -49.04 -33.02 24.08
N LEU A 319 -48.82 -34.18 24.73
CA LEU A 319 -49.20 -35.49 24.18
C LEU A 319 -50.71 -35.58 23.85
N ILE A 320 -51.56 -35.00 24.69
CA ILE A 320 -53.00 -34.98 24.47
C ILE A 320 -53.38 -34.18 23.22
N PHE A 321 -52.80 -33.00 23.00
CA PHE A 321 -53.20 -32.11 21.91
C PHE A 321 -52.47 -32.37 20.57
N THR A 322 -51.20 -32.77 20.59
CA THR A 322 -50.43 -32.99 19.35
C THR A 322 -50.58 -34.40 18.82
N THR A 323 -50.84 -35.37 19.69
CA THR A 323 -50.77 -36.80 19.33
C THR A 323 -52.11 -37.49 19.54
N ILE A 324 -52.76 -37.32 20.70
CA ILE A 324 -54.00 -38.04 21.02
C ILE A 324 -55.23 -37.41 20.36
N MET A 325 -55.39 -36.08 20.36
CA MET A 325 -56.54 -35.38 19.75
C MET A 325 -56.70 -35.67 18.24
N PRO A 326 -55.63 -35.66 17.42
CA PRO A 326 -55.72 -36.05 16.01
C PRO A 326 -56.10 -37.53 15.83
N MET A 327 -55.60 -38.42 16.70
CA MET A 327 -55.93 -39.85 16.65
C MET A 327 -57.37 -40.13 17.09
N VAL A 328 -57.91 -39.38 18.06
CA VAL A 328 -59.32 -39.43 18.47
C VAL A 328 -60.23 -38.85 17.38
N ALA A 329 -59.83 -37.75 16.73
CA ALA A 329 -60.56 -37.16 15.60
C ALA A 329 -60.57 -38.08 14.36
N ALA A 330 -59.50 -38.86 14.17
CA ALA A 330 -59.38 -39.88 13.13
C ALA A 330 -60.06 -41.22 13.49
N GLY A 331 -60.68 -41.34 14.68
CA GLY A 331 -61.43 -42.53 15.10
C GLY A 331 -60.57 -43.73 15.49
N LEU A 332 -59.28 -43.55 15.76
CA LEU A 332 -58.32 -44.64 15.98
C LEU A 332 -58.27 -45.17 17.44
N ILE A 333 -58.98 -44.53 18.37
CA ILE A 333 -59.05 -44.92 19.79
C ILE A 333 -60.53 -45.11 20.17
N ALA A 334 -60.90 -46.34 20.51
CA ALA A 334 -62.29 -46.74 20.80
C ALA A 334 -62.63 -46.63 22.30
N ASP A 335 -63.76 -45.95 22.57
CA ASP A 335 -64.64 -46.01 23.75
C ASP A 335 -64.00 -46.09 25.15
N ASP A 336 -63.26 -45.06 25.53
CA ASP A 336 -62.92 -44.80 26.94
C ASP A 336 -63.99 -43.88 27.59
N PRO A 337 -64.69 -44.31 28.66
CA PRO A 337 -65.74 -43.54 29.32
C PRO A 337 -65.25 -42.23 29.98
N THR A 338 -63.94 -42.01 30.10
CA THR A 338 -63.38 -40.78 30.69
C THR A 338 -63.38 -39.57 29.72
N LEU A 339 -63.60 -39.77 28.41
CA LEU A 339 -63.56 -38.71 27.39
C LEU A 339 -64.94 -38.10 27.05
N LEU A 340 -66.01 -38.58 27.71
CA LEU A 340 -67.40 -38.09 27.58
C LEU A 340 -67.58 -36.57 27.83
N PRO A 341 -66.91 -35.93 28.81
CA PRO A 341 -67.04 -34.49 29.04
C PRO A 341 -66.51 -33.64 27.88
N ILE A 342 -65.47 -34.11 27.18
CA ILE A 342 -64.81 -33.40 26.07
C ILE A 342 -65.66 -33.48 24.80
N ARG A 343 -66.34 -34.61 24.55
CA ARG A 343 -67.30 -34.71 23.43
C ARG A 343 -68.54 -33.82 23.61
N ARG A 344 -69.03 -33.62 24.84
CA ARG A 344 -70.16 -32.70 25.11
C ARG A 344 -69.83 -31.24 24.79
N LEU A 345 -68.57 -30.83 24.96
CA LEU A 345 -68.07 -29.49 24.61
C LEU A 345 -67.97 -29.25 23.09
N LEU A 346 -67.79 -30.30 22.29
CA LEU A 346 -67.74 -30.21 20.83
C LEU A 346 -69.13 -30.28 20.18
N SER A 347 -70.08 -31.01 20.77
CA SER A 347 -71.46 -31.08 20.25
C SER A 347 -72.31 -29.82 20.55
N SER A 348 -71.92 -28.97 21.51
CA SER A 348 -72.63 -27.72 21.80
C SER A 348 -72.29 -26.56 20.87
N LYS A 349 -71.43 -26.77 19.86
CA LYS A 349 -71.10 -25.78 18.80
C LYS A 349 -71.66 -26.11 17.42
N LEU A 350 -72.50 -27.15 17.31
CA LEU A 350 -73.24 -27.48 16.09
C LEU A 350 -74.76 -27.55 16.37
N VAL A 351 -75.29 -26.45 16.90
CA VAL A 351 -76.63 -25.88 16.67
C VAL A 351 -76.44 -24.38 16.72
#